data_AF-W9BDM0-F1
#
_entry.id   AF-W9BDM0-F1
#
_cell.length_a   1.000
_cell.length_b   1.000
_cell.length_c   1.000
_cell.angle_alpha   90.00
_cell.angle_beta   90.00
_cell.angle_gamma   90.00
#
_symmetry.space_group_name_H-M   'P 1'
#
loop_
_entity.id
_entity.type
_entity.pdbx_description
1 polymer ?
#
loop_
_entity_poly.entity_id
_entity_poly.type
_entity_poly.pdbx_seq_one_letter_code
_entity_poly.pdbx_strand_id
1 'polypeptide(L)'
;MKLLFAFILITILLIFTGCSNEEVKPAKEDTSSPSTGVGSEQVSPPYIDISAGASSTAAMRDTHCWEENCSLTPDPPDELLLGETPLRVKPGEKVEFTFSTSEAKAPDEIYTPVVSIVQIDTSGEEETDVNVENSSMTAPTEEGKYYYNITTEWDGELIGKAIYAFAILVREE
;
A
#
# COMPACT_ATOMS: atom_id res chain seq x y z
N MET A 1 50.09 34.36 -16.08
CA MET A 1 49.88 33.09 -15.35
C MET A 1 50.67 33.01 -14.02
N LYS A 2 50.94 34.14 -13.34
CA LYS A 2 51.48 34.19 -11.97
C LYS A 2 50.54 34.89 -10.98
N LEU A 3 49.62 35.74 -11.46
CA LEU A 3 48.59 36.39 -10.63
C LEU A 3 47.36 35.50 -10.35
N LEU A 4 47.11 34.47 -11.16
CA LEU A 4 45.95 33.59 -10.97
C LEU A 4 46.16 32.56 -9.84
N PHE A 5 47.41 32.19 -9.56
CA PHE A 5 47.77 31.30 -8.45
C PHE A 5 47.74 32.00 -7.08
N ALA A 6 47.90 33.32 -7.03
CA ALA A 6 47.86 34.08 -5.78
C ALA A 6 46.44 34.17 -5.20
N PHE A 7 45.41 34.21 -6.05
CA PHE A 7 44.01 34.28 -5.60
C PHE A 7 43.49 32.95 -5.05
N ILE A 8 43.97 31.79 -5.56
CA ILE A 8 43.55 30.47 -5.09
C ILE A 8 44.13 30.14 -3.69
N LEU A 9 45.29 30.72 -3.35
CA LEU A 9 45.94 30.52 -2.04
C LEU A 9 45.30 31.36 -0.92
N ILE A 10 44.61 32.45 -1.25
CA ILE A 10 43.94 33.33 -0.27
C ILE A 10 42.58 32.77 0.17
N THR A 11 41.88 32.02 -0.69
CA THR A 11 40.56 31.43 -0.35
C THR A 11 40.65 30.20 0.54
N ILE A 12 41.79 29.50 0.60
CA ILE A 12 41.99 28.29 1.43
C ILE A 12 42.29 28.64 2.91
N LEU A 13 42.66 29.89 3.21
CA LEU A 13 43.04 30.33 4.56
C LEU A 13 41.87 30.80 5.45
N LEU A 14 40.61 30.73 4.97
CA LEU A 14 39.43 31.19 5.72
C LEU A 14 38.57 30.07 6.34
N ILE A 15 39.02 28.81 6.33
CA ILE A 15 38.24 27.66 6.90
C ILE A 15 38.77 27.19 8.26
N PHE A 16 39.64 27.96 8.92
CA PHE A 16 40.10 27.63 10.28
C PHE A 16 39.81 28.75 11.27
N THR A 17 38.53 28.88 11.64
CA THR A 17 38.13 29.41 12.95
C THR A 17 37.34 28.34 13.67
N GLY A 18 38.05 27.53 14.46
CA GLY A 18 37.48 26.75 15.54
C GLY A 18 37.74 27.46 16.88
N CYS A 19 36.71 27.52 17.73
CA CYS A 19 36.71 27.58 19.21
C CYS A 19 35.27 27.20 19.61
N SER A 20 34.97 25.99 20.08
CA SER A 20 35.08 25.47 21.47
C SER A 20 34.45 26.36 22.53
N ASN A 21 33.28 25.97 23.07
CA ASN A 21 33.11 25.66 24.50
C ASN A 21 31.71 25.12 24.83
N GLU A 22 31.74 23.87 25.28
CA GLU A 22 31.04 23.22 26.39
C GLU A 22 30.15 24.10 27.32
N GLU A 23 28.86 23.74 27.41
CA GLU A 23 28.07 23.84 28.64
C GLU A 23 27.44 22.48 28.94
N VAL A 24 27.97 21.82 29.98
CA VAL A 24 27.40 20.64 30.63
C VAL A 24 26.34 21.10 31.64
N LYS A 25 25.13 20.52 31.60
CA LYS A 25 24.21 20.35 32.75
C LYS A 25 23.16 19.26 32.44
N PRO A 26 22.60 18.59 33.47
CA PRO A 26 22.85 17.17 33.69
C PRO A 26 21.65 16.24 33.42
N ALA A 27 22.01 14.97 33.26
CA ALA A 27 21.25 13.74 33.42
C ALA A 27 19.77 13.84 33.84
N LYS A 28 18.90 13.28 32.98
CA LYS A 28 17.91 12.31 33.42
C LYS A 28 18.15 11.01 32.66
N GLU A 29 18.50 9.98 33.43
CA GLU A 29 18.27 8.58 33.07
C GLU A 29 16.84 8.43 32.60
N ASP A 30 16.66 8.06 31.34
CA ASP A 30 15.57 7.18 30.96
C ASP A 30 16.20 6.02 30.20
N THR A 31 16.34 4.91 30.92
CA THR A 31 16.53 3.58 30.35
C THR A 31 15.28 3.27 29.52
N SER A 32 15.24 3.73 28.26
CA SER A 32 14.39 3.11 27.25
C SER A 32 15.27 2.18 26.41
N SER A 33 15.08 0.89 26.67
CA SER A 33 15.44 -0.20 25.77
C SER A 33 15.21 0.21 24.30
N PRO A 34 16.10 -0.11 23.34
CA PRO A 34 15.79 0.09 21.94
C PRO A 34 14.74 -0.95 21.55
N SER A 35 13.46 -0.58 21.71
CA SER A 35 12.40 -1.21 20.92
C SER A 35 12.73 -0.90 19.47
N THR A 36 13.21 -1.92 18.76
CA THR A 36 13.33 -1.85 17.31
C THR A 36 11.93 -2.04 16.76
N GLY A 37 11.09 -1.01 16.93
CA GLY A 37 9.85 -0.90 16.18
C GLY A 37 10.23 -0.61 14.74
N VAL A 38 9.93 -1.53 13.84
CA VAL A 38 9.91 -1.23 12.41
C VAL A 38 8.90 -0.09 12.25
N GLY A 39 9.38 1.10 11.88
CA GLY A 39 8.48 2.23 11.66
C GLY A 39 7.52 1.88 10.54
N SER A 40 6.21 2.00 10.81
CA SER A 40 5.13 1.69 9.86
C SER A 40 5.26 2.47 8.54
N GLU A 41 5.96 3.60 8.53
CA GLU A 41 6.32 4.36 7.32
C GLU A 41 7.21 3.60 6.32
N GLN A 42 7.84 2.48 6.70
CA GLN A 42 8.73 1.72 5.82
C GLN A 42 8.09 0.47 5.19
N VAL A 43 6.86 0.14 5.56
CA VAL A 43 6.16 -1.07 5.11
C VAL A 43 5.14 -0.69 4.03
N SER A 44 5.26 -1.23 2.82
CA SER A 44 4.24 -1.10 1.78
C SER A 44 3.13 -2.10 2.02
N PRO A 45 1.84 -1.72 1.87
CA PRO A 45 0.74 -2.67 1.81
C PRO A 45 1.03 -3.77 0.76
N PRO A 46 0.54 -5.00 1.00
CA PRO A 46 0.82 -6.15 0.15
C PRO A 46 0.19 -5.97 -1.24
N TYR A 47 0.77 -6.60 -2.24
CA TYR A 47 0.10 -6.84 -3.51
C TYR A 47 -1.00 -7.88 -3.33
N ILE A 48 -2.10 -7.72 -4.06
CA ILE A 48 -3.21 -8.67 -4.08
C ILE A 48 -3.32 -9.26 -5.47
N ASP A 49 -3.08 -10.56 -5.58
CA ASP A 49 -3.36 -11.33 -6.79
C ASP A 49 -4.78 -11.87 -6.73
N ILE A 50 -5.55 -11.64 -7.79
CA ILE A 50 -6.93 -12.10 -8.00
C ILE A 50 -6.89 -13.24 -9.00
N SER A 51 -7.39 -14.42 -8.64
CA SER A 51 -7.37 -15.60 -9.51
C SER A 51 -8.71 -16.28 -9.65
N ALA A 52 -8.96 -16.84 -10.83
CA ALA A 52 -10.09 -17.70 -11.14
C ALA A 52 -9.63 -18.81 -12.09
N GLY A 53 -9.68 -20.06 -11.61
CA GLY A 53 -9.14 -21.21 -12.34
C GLY A 53 -7.65 -21.05 -12.67
N ALA A 54 -7.32 -20.97 -13.97
CA ALA A 54 -5.95 -20.80 -14.46
C ALA A 54 -5.59 -19.34 -14.82
N SER A 55 -6.55 -18.40 -14.67
CA SER A 55 -6.36 -17.00 -14.99
C SER A 55 -6.12 -16.20 -13.72
N SER A 56 -5.31 -15.15 -13.81
CA SER A 56 -5.11 -14.20 -12.73
C SER A 56 -4.89 -12.76 -13.23
N THR A 57 -5.12 -11.80 -12.34
CA THR A 57 -4.77 -10.39 -12.51
C THR A 57 -4.35 -9.81 -11.16
N ALA A 58 -3.61 -8.71 -11.15
CA ALA A 58 -3.30 -7.99 -9.92
C ALA A 58 -4.40 -6.96 -9.63
N ALA A 59 -4.73 -6.76 -8.34
CA ALA A 59 -5.50 -5.61 -7.92
C ALA A 59 -4.63 -4.35 -7.98
N MET A 60 -5.20 -3.25 -8.49
CA MET A 60 -4.56 -1.95 -8.49
C MET A 60 -4.70 -1.34 -7.09
N ARG A 61 -3.59 -1.02 -6.42
CA ARG A 61 -3.65 -0.30 -5.16
C ARG A 61 -4.00 1.16 -5.43
N ASP A 62 -5.05 1.64 -4.79
CA ASP A 62 -5.51 3.01 -4.85
C ASP A 62 -4.76 3.86 -3.81
N THR A 63 -5.15 3.71 -2.55
CA THR A 63 -4.66 4.52 -1.44
C THR A 63 -4.45 3.70 -0.17
N HIS A 64 -3.65 4.21 0.76
CA HIS A 64 -3.40 3.54 2.04
C HIS A 64 -2.99 4.53 3.13
N CYS A 65 -3.09 4.08 4.38
CA CYS A 65 -2.72 4.80 5.58
C CYS A 65 -2.31 3.80 6.67
N TRP A 66 -1.24 4.10 7.42
CA TRP A 66 -0.71 3.27 8.52
C TRP A 66 -0.88 3.96 9.87
N GLU A 67 -2.12 4.33 10.17
CA GLU A 67 -2.51 5.00 11.41
C GLU A 67 -3.85 4.45 11.91
N GLU A 68 -4.14 4.63 13.20
CA GLU A 68 -5.44 4.20 13.77
C GLU A 68 -6.64 4.91 13.12
N ASN A 69 -6.49 6.18 12.76
CA ASN A 69 -7.57 7.02 12.25
C ASN A 69 -7.44 7.26 10.74
N CYS A 70 -7.55 6.19 9.95
CA CYS A 70 -7.54 6.32 8.49
C CYS A 70 -8.91 6.75 7.95
N SER A 71 -8.93 7.91 7.29
CA SER A 71 -10.04 8.33 6.43
C SER A 71 -9.57 8.26 4.98
N LEU A 72 -9.91 7.15 4.32
CA LEU A 72 -9.60 6.92 2.92
C LEU A 72 -10.87 7.10 2.09
N THR A 73 -10.72 7.71 0.92
CA THR A 73 -11.78 7.81 -0.10
C THR A 73 -11.22 7.21 -1.37
N PRO A 74 -11.87 6.18 -1.95
CA PRO A 74 -11.40 5.59 -3.18
C PRO A 74 -11.62 6.52 -4.38
N ASP A 75 -10.72 6.43 -5.35
CA ASP A 75 -10.92 7.01 -6.67
C ASP A 75 -11.96 6.18 -7.47
N PRO A 76 -12.68 6.79 -8.43
CA PRO A 76 -13.61 6.06 -9.29
C PRO A 76 -12.92 4.91 -10.05
N PRO A 77 -13.55 3.72 -10.12
CA PRO A 77 -12.90 2.53 -10.68
C PRO A 77 -12.67 2.62 -12.19
N ASP A 78 -13.42 3.44 -12.92
CA ASP A 78 -13.23 3.66 -14.35
C ASP A 78 -11.98 4.51 -14.68
N GLU A 79 -11.60 5.40 -13.78
CA GLU A 79 -10.33 6.15 -13.83
C GLU A 79 -9.16 5.29 -13.36
N LEU A 80 -9.28 4.64 -12.20
CA LEU A 80 -8.21 3.86 -11.57
C LEU A 80 -7.80 2.63 -12.39
N LEU A 81 -8.75 2.00 -13.08
CA LEU A 81 -8.51 0.79 -13.88
C LEU A 81 -8.46 1.07 -15.38
N LEU A 82 -8.17 2.31 -15.77
CA LEU A 82 -8.06 2.69 -17.18
C LEU A 82 -6.87 1.98 -17.84
N GLY A 83 -7.18 1.11 -18.81
CA GLY A 83 -6.16 0.33 -19.53
C GLY A 83 -5.84 -1.02 -18.89
N GLU A 84 -6.37 -1.28 -17.69
CA GLU A 84 -6.23 -2.58 -17.03
C GLU A 84 -7.17 -3.62 -17.67
N THR A 85 -6.64 -4.83 -17.85
CA THR A 85 -7.41 -5.93 -18.43
C THR A 85 -8.21 -6.63 -17.33
N PRO A 86 -9.54 -6.69 -17.42
CA PRO A 86 -10.34 -7.39 -16.42
C PRO A 86 -10.04 -8.88 -16.40
N LEU A 87 -10.07 -9.50 -15.22
CA LEU A 87 -10.00 -10.94 -15.09
C LEU A 87 -11.23 -11.57 -15.74
N ARG A 88 -11.02 -12.45 -16.72
CA ARG A 88 -12.12 -13.19 -17.33
C ARG A 88 -12.53 -14.34 -16.41
N VAL A 89 -13.82 -14.42 -16.13
CA VAL A 89 -14.40 -15.44 -15.25
C VAL A 89 -15.71 -15.96 -15.86
N LYS A 90 -16.06 -17.19 -15.53
CA LYS A 90 -17.36 -17.78 -15.87
C LYS A 90 -18.45 -17.32 -14.89
N PRO A 91 -19.72 -17.33 -15.29
CA PRO A 91 -20.83 -17.14 -14.38
C PRO A 91 -20.73 -18.06 -13.15
N GLY A 92 -20.76 -17.47 -11.95
CA GLY A 92 -20.67 -18.22 -10.70
C GLY A 92 -19.31 -18.86 -10.39
N GLU A 93 -18.24 -18.51 -11.13
CA GLU A 93 -16.90 -19.01 -10.84
C GLU A 93 -16.35 -18.45 -9.52
N LYS A 94 -15.57 -19.26 -8.81
CA LYS A 94 -14.90 -18.84 -7.59
C LYS A 94 -13.71 -17.93 -7.94
N VAL A 95 -13.66 -16.76 -7.31
CA VAL A 95 -12.57 -15.79 -7.40
C VAL A 95 -11.83 -15.79 -6.07
N GLU A 96 -10.51 -15.96 -6.08
CA GLU A 96 -9.66 -16.11 -4.90
C GLU A 96 -8.65 -14.97 -4.80
N PHE A 97 -8.29 -14.58 -3.57
CA PHE A 97 -7.38 -13.48 -3.27
C PHE A 97 -6.12 -14.01 -2.58
N THR A 98 -4.94 -13.66 -3.09
CA THR A 98 -3.65 -13.99 -2.48
C THR A 98 -2.83 -12.74 -2.20
N PHE A 99 -2.30 -12.64 -1.00
CA PHE A 99 -1.48 -11.51 -0.56
C PHE A 99 0.01 -11.82 -0.72
N SER A 100 0.77 -10.90 -1.30
CA SER A 100 2.23 -11.04 -1.44
C SER A 100 2.95 -9.72 -1.20
N THR A 101 4.23 -9.77 -0.83
CA THR A 101 5.07 -8.57 -0.70
C THR A 101 6.47 -8.85 -1.22
N SER A 102 7.11 -7.80 -1.74
CA SER A 102 8.51 -7.82 -2.13
C SER A 102 9.46 -7.62 -0.93
N GLU A 103 8.94 -7.32 0.25
CA GLU A 103 9.75 -7.00 1.43
C GLU A 103 10.27 -8.25 2.13
N ALA A 104 11.59 -8.36 2.22
CA ALA A 104 12.25 -9.51 2.85
C ALA A 104 12.03 -9.61 4.37
N LYS A 105 11.52 -8.56 5.02
CA LYS A 105 11.28 -8.48 6.46
C LYS A 105 9.93 -7.84 6.79
N ALA A 106 8.90 -8.11 6.00
CA ALA A 106 7.56 -7.64 6.33
C ALA A 106 7.06 -8.33 7.62
N PRO A 107 6.29 -7.63 8.47
CA PRO A 107 5.61 -8.25 9.61
C PRO A 107 4.67 -9.37 9.14
N ASP A 108 4.56 -10.48 9.89
CA ASP A 108 3.65 -11.58 9.53
C ASP A 108 2.18 -11.11 9.43
N GLU A 109 1.80 -10.12 10.22
CA GLU A 109 0.47 -9.53 10.24
C GLU A 109 0.07 -8.89 8.89
N ILE A 110 1.04 -8.47 8.07
CA ILE A 110 0.75 -7.84 6.78
C ILE A 110 -0.06 -8.76 5.85
N TYR A 111 0.06 -10.08 6.02
CA TYR A 111 -0.59 -11.08 5.18
C TYR A 111 -1.98 -11.51 5.68
N THR A 112 -2.40 -11.04 6.86
CA THR A 112 -3.68 -11.42 7.47
C THR A 112 -4.59 -10.23 7.77
N PRO A 113 -4.87 -9.34 6.78
CA PRO A 113 -5.81 -8.26 6.99
C PRO A 113 -7.24 -8.79 7.14
N VAL A 114 -8.09 -8.01 7.81
CA VAL A 114 -9.54 -8.11 7.63
C VAL A 114 -9.86 -7.57 6.24
N VAL A 115 -10.58 -8.34 5.43
CA VAL A 115 -10.91 -8.01 4.04
C VAL A 115 -12.40 -7.71 3.93
N SER A 116 -12.73 -6.54 3.38
CA SER A 116 -14.07 -6.20 2.92
C SER A 116 -14.05 -5.94 1.42
N ILE A 117 -15.07 -6.41 0.70
CA ILE A 117 -15.21 -6.18 -0.73
C ILE A 117 -16.59 -5.62 -1.02
N VAL A 118 -16.61 -4.55 -1.80
CA VAL A 118 -17.83 -3.97 -2.35
C VAL A 118 -17.74 -4.03 -3.87
N GLN A 119 -18.84 -4.40 -4.50
CA GLN A 119 -19.04 -4.15 -5.92
C GLN A 119 -19.43 -2.69 -6.07
N ILE A 120 -18.82 -2.02 -7.04
CA ILE A 120 -19.05 -0.60 -7.29
C ILE A 120 -19.49 -0.42 -8.73
N ASP A 121 -20.41 0.51 -8.96
CA ASP A 121 -20.72 0.97 -10.30
C ASP A 121 -19.54 1.74 -10.92
N THR A 122 -19.67 2.15 -12.19
CA THR A 122 -18.58 2.87 -12.86
C THR A 122 -18.29 4.24 -12.25
N SER A 123 -19.30 4.89 -11.63
CA SER A 123 -19.14 6.24 -11.09
C SER A 123 -18.54 6.29 -9.68
N GLY A 124 -18.52 5.18 -8.96
CA GLY A 124 -18.06 5.16 -7.57
C GLY A 124 -19.15 5.48 -6.54
N GLU A 125 -20.40 5.65 -6.96
CA GLU A 125 -21.49 6.15 -6.09
C GLU A 125 -22.35 5.02 -5.51
N GLU A 126 -22.54 3.93 -6.25
CA GLU A 126 -23.37 2.80 -5.81
C GLU A 126 -22.48 1.63 -5.40
N GLU A 127 -22.54 1.29 -4.11
CA GLU A 127 -21.81 0.17 -3.54
C GLU A 127 -22.77 -0.95 -3.12
N THR A 128 -22.40 -2.20 -3.41
CA THR A 128 -23.10 -3.40 -2.94
C THR A 128 -22.09 -4.32 -2.26
N ASP A 129 -22.32 -4.63 -0.98
CA ASP A 129 -21.48 -5.55 -0.23
C ASP A 129 -21.39 -6.92 -0.91
N VAL A 130 -20.17 -7.43 -1.06
CA VAL A 130 -19.89 -8.77 -1.58
C VAL A 130 -19.61 -9.70 -0.42
N ASN A 131 -20.31 -10.83 -0.37
CA ASN A 131 -20.01 -11.86 0.64
C ASN A 131 -18.63 -12.47 0.35
N VAL A 132 -17.69 -12.28 1.28
CA VAL A 132 -16.35 -12.85 1.23
C VAL A 132 -16.24 -13.98 2.23
N GLU A 133 -15.87 -15.16 1.75
CA GLU A 133 -15.63 -16.34 2.58
C GLU A 133 -14.25 -16.92 2.26
N ASN A 134 -13.40 -17.09 3.27
CA ASN A 134 -12.05 -17.67 3.13
C ASN A 134 -11.20 -17.01 2.02
N SER A 135 -11.15 -15.67 2.02
CA SER A 135 -10.44 -14.88 0.98
C SER A 135 -10.90 -15.23 -0.44
N SER A 136 -12.20 -15.45 -0.61
CA SER A 136 -12.79 -15.70 -1.91
C SER A 136 -14.20 -15.15 -2.02
N MET A 137 -14.62 -14.90 -3.25
CA MET A 137 -15.98 -14.52 -3.61
C MET A 137 -16.48 -15.37 -4.79
N THR A 138 -17.77 -15.30 -5.05
CA THR A 138 -18.39 -15.92 -6.23
C THR A 138 -18.69 -14.83 -7.26
N ALA A 139 -18.26 -15.05 -8.50
CA ALA A 139 -18.56 -14.13 -9.60
C ALA A 139 -20.08 -14.04 -9.84
N PRO A 140 -20.59 -12.88 -10.29
CA PRO A 140 -21.98 -12.75 -10.72
C PRO A 140 -22.37 -13.81 -11.76
N THR A 141 -23.66 -14.15 -11.80
CA THR A 141 -24.20 -15.07 -12.80
C THR A 141 -24.57 -14.38 -14.11
N GLU A 142 -24.77 -13.06 -14.06
CA GLU A 142 -25.08 -12.26 -15.23
C GLU A 142 -23.80 -11.88 -15.98
N GLU A 143 -23.84 -11.90 -17.31
CA GLU A 143 -22.71 -11.45 -18.11
C GLU A 143 -22.53 -9.94 -18.00
N GLY A 144 -21.28 -9.51 -17.88
CA GLY A 144 -20.99 -8.10 -17.69
C GLY A 144 -19.58 -7.82 -17.22
N LYS A 145 -19.21 -6.54 -17.25
CA LYS A 145 -18.01 -6.04 -16.59
C LYS A 145 -18.40 -5.52 -15.22
N TYR A 146 -17.72 -6.00 -14.19
CA TYR A 146 -17.97 -5.62 -12.80
C TYR A 146 -16.69 -5.07 -12.19
N TYR A 147 -16.85 -4.06 -11.34
CA TYR A 147 -15.76 -3.37 -10.64
C TYR A 147 -15.92 -3.59 -9.15
N TYR A 148 -14.79 -3.70 -8.46
CA TYR A 148 -14.76 -3.99 -7.04
C TYR A 148 -13.69 -3.17 -6.35
N ASN A 149 -14.00 -2.70 -5.15
CA ASN A 149 -12.98 -2.25 -4.20
C ASN A 149 -12.76 -3.31 -3.13
N ILE A 150 -11.49 -3.56 -2.84
CA ILE A 150 -11.03 -4.35 -1.71
C ILE A 150 -10.50 -3.38 -0.67
N THR A 151 -11.11 -3.38 0.51
CA THR A 151 -10.56 -2.72 1.69
C THR A 151 -9.87 -3.76 2.56
N THR A 152 -8.59 -3.55 2.84
CA THR A 152 -7.81 -4.33 3.81
C THR A 152 -7.59 -3.50 5.06
N GLU A 153 -7.89 -4.05 6.23
CA GLU A 153 -7.72 -3.39 7.52
C GLU A 153 -6.84 -4.25 8.45
N TRP A 154 -5.91 -3.60 9.14
CA TRP A 154 -5.04 -4.20 10.15
C TRP A 154 -5.25 -3.48 11.49
N ASP A 155 -5.39 -4.24 12.57
CA ASP A 155 -5.78 -3.76 13.90
C ASP A 155 -4.91 -4.31 15.06
N GLY A 156 -3.72 -4.85 14.75
CA GLY A 156 -2.77 -5.40 15.72
C GLY A 156 -1.50 -4.55 15.91
N GLU A 157 -0.32 -5.15 15.69
CA GLU A 157 0.97 -4.45 15.79
C GLU A 157 1.19 -3.51 14.59
N LEU A 158 0.65 -3.92 13.43
CA LEU A 158 0.50 -3.08 12.26
C LEU A 158 -0.93 -2.54 12.24
N ILE A 159 -1.10 -1.22 12.35
CA ILE A 159 -2.43 -0.60 12.30
C ILE A 159 -2.55 0.22 11.03
N GLY A 160 -3.61 0.01 10.27
CA GLY A 160 -3.89 0.81 9.10
C GLY A 160 -4.95 0.25 8.18
N LYS A 161 -5.11 0.91 7.04
CA LYS A 161 -6.05 0.54 5.97
C LYS A 161 -5.42 0.75 4.61
N ALA A 162 -5.77 -0.10 3.65
CA ALA A 162 -5.48 0.12 2.24
C ALA A 162 -6.71 -0.21 1.40
N ILE A 163 -6.86 0.50 0.28
CA ILE A 163 -7.90 0.27 -0.71
C ILE A 163 -7.25 -0.13 -2.03
N TYR A 164 -7.84 -1.13 -2.68
CA TYR A 164 -7.46 -1.63 -3.99
C TYR A 164 -8.69 -1.73 -4.86
N ALA A 165 -8.51 -1.70 -6.17
CA ALA A 165 -9.56 -1.97 -7.14
C ALA A 165 -9.18 -3.08 -8.10
N PHE A 166 -10.17 -3.83 -8.57
CA PHE A 166 -10.02 -4.75 -9.70
C PHE A 166 -11.32 -4.85 -10.49
N ALA A 167 -11.22 -5.37 -11.71
CA ALA A 167 -12.38 -5.65 -12.54
C ALA A 167 -12.40 -7.11 -12.98
N ILE A 168 -13.60 -7.67 -13.08
CA ILE A 168 -13.84 -8.96 -13.74
C ILE A 168 -14.74 -8.76 -14.96
N LEU A 169 -14.58 -9.64 -15.93
CA LEU A 169 -15.47 -9.76 -17.08
C LEU A 169 -16.12 -11.15 -17.02
N VAL A 170 -17.39 -11.17 -16.63
CA VAL A 170 -18.21 -12.39 -16.61
C VAL A 170 -18.76 -12.64 -18.00
N ARG A 171 -18.47 -13.81 -18.55
CA ARG A 171 -19.01 -14.28 -19.83
C ARG A 171 -18.86 -15.79 -19.96
N GLU A 172 -19.71 -16.40 -20.77
CA GLU A 172 -19.50 -17.78 -21.21
C GLU A 172 -18.22 -17.90 -22.08
N GLU A 173 -17.63 -19.10 -22.13
CA GLU A 173 -16.43 -19.41 -22.92
C GLU A 173 -16.66 -19.38 -24.44
#